data_AF-A0A6G7J070-F1
#
_entry.id   AF-A0A6G7J070-F1
#
_cell.length_a   1.000
_cell.length_b   1.000
_cell.length_c   1.000
_cell.angle_alpha   90.00
_cell.angle_beta   90.00
_cell.angle_gamma   90.00
#
_symmetry.space_group_name_H-M   'P 1'
#
loop_
_entity.id
_entity.type
_entity.pdbx_description
1 polymer ?
#
loop_
_entity_poly.entity_id
_entity_poly.type
_entity_poly.pdbx_seq_one_letter_code
_entity_poly.pdbx_strand_id
1 'polypeptide(L)'
;MRNIFRIMMIGLFGIGTASGQITKVDQEVYGMDCAPCAYGLERGLKKMDGLQEVRVSLNDGKAYMGLAAENGLKLRSIQEEVKKNGFSAKKAEVTLIGNATKEDGQWYIETANERFSVSQDTPTALLQKLTVGTASISGTVQDEEDDNLSGQWSIVLTKIE
;
A
#
# COMPACT_ATOMS: atom_id res chain seq x y z
N MET A 1 17.68 34.83 -45.38
CA MET A 1 16.53 34.72 -44.45
C MET A 1 16.47 33.25 -44.01
N ARG A 2 17.34 32.78 -43.13
CA ARG A 2 17.31 32.85 -41.65
C ARG A 2 15.96 32.44 -41.06
N ASN A 3 15.93 31.20 -40.53
CA ASN A 3 15.24 30.70 -39.32
C ASN A 3 15.35 29.16 -39.39
N ILE A 4 16.37 28.51 -38.80
CA ILE A 4 16.54 28.22 -37.36
C ILE A 4 15.27 27.57 -36.78
N PHE A 5 15.27 26.24 -36.63
CA PHE A 5 14.89 25.59 -35.37
C PHE A 5 15.46 24.17 -35.34
N ARG A 6 16.70 24.08 -34.84
CA ARG A 6 17.25 22.88 -34.22
C ARG A 6 16.71 22.82 -32.80
N ILE A 7 15.89 21.81 -32.50
CA ILE A 7 15.59 21.30 -31.15
C ILE A 7 15.48 19.78 -31.37
N MET A 8 16.51 18.96 -31.12
CA MET A 8 17.04 18.55 -29.81
C MET A 8 15.93 18.35 -28.77
N MET A 9 15.26 17.20 -28.82
CA MET A 9 14.68 16.60 -27.62
C MET A 9 15.07 15.13 -27.59
N ILE A 10 16.12 14.87 -26.83
CA ILE A 10 16.49 13.57 -26.28
C ILE A 10 15.32 13.13 -25.40
N GLY A 11 14.55 12.16 -25.85
CA GLY A 11 13.58 11.45 -25.03
C GLY A 11 14.18 10.14 -24.53
N LEU A 12 15.17 10.23 -23.64
CA LEU A 12 15.65 9.10 -22.87
C LEU A 12 14.66 8.90 -21.70
N PHE A 13 13.55 8.20 -21.92
CA PHE A 13 12.55 7.87 -20.90
C PHE A 13 11.91 6.52 -21.29
N GLY A 14 11.94 5.46 -20.50
CA GLY A 14 12.44 5.30 -19.14
C GLY A 14 13.11 3.94 -18.98
N ILE A 15 14.06 3.91 -18.05
CA ILE A 15 14.48 2.67 -17.41
C ILE A 15 13.20 2.12 -16.79
N GLY A 16 12.74 0.96 -17.27
CA GLY A 16 11.67 0.19 -16.63
C GLY A 16 12.19 -0.31 -15.29
N THR A 17 12.20 0.57 -14.29
CA THR A 17 12.28 0.14 -12.91
C THR A 17 11.00 -0.63 -12.66
N ALA A 18 11.12 -1.91 -12.29
CA ALA A 18 10.01 -2.65 -11.72
C ALA A 18 9.50 -1.83 -10.51
N SER A 19 8.46 -1.05 -10.76
CA SER A 19 7.90 -0.11 -9.80
C SER A 19 7.29 -0.95 -8.69
N GLY A 20 7.86 -0.86 -7.48
CA GLY A 20 7.28 -1.52 -6.32
C GLY A 20 5.83 -1.06 -6.15
N GLN A 21 4.96 -1.96 -5.72
CA GLN A 21 3.53 -1.73 -5.57
C GLN A 21 2.97 -2.59 -4.46
N ILE A 22 1.82 -2.18 -3.92
CA ILE A 22 1.00 -3.04 -3.08
C ILE A 22 0.24 -4.00 -4.01
N THR A 23 0.15 -5.27 -3.63
CA THR A 23 -0.54 -6.31 -4.42
C THR A 23 -1.78 -6.83 -3.70
N LYS A 24 -1.80 -6.76 -2.36
CA LYS A 24 -2.94 -7.18 -1.55
C LYS A 24 -3.08 -6.34 -0.30
N VAL A 25 -4.32 -6.05 0.10
CA VAL A 25 -4.68 -5.39 1.35
C VAL A 25 -5.88 -6.08 1.99
N ASP A 26 -5.71 -6.56 3.21
CA ASP A 26 -6.79 -7.04 4.06
C ASP A 26 -6.98 -6.02 5.21
N GLN A 27 -7.95 -5.13 5.05
CA GLN A 27 -8.17 -3.99 5.93
C GLN A 27 -9.21 -4.32 7.01
N GLU A 28 -8.85 -4.17 8.29
CA GLU A 28 -9.84 -4.19 9.37
C GLU A 28 -10.67 -2.90 9.35
N VAL A 29 -11.98 -3.06 9.40
CA VAL A 29 -12.94 -1.98 9.27
C VAL A 29 -13.88 -2.00 10.48
N TYR A 30 -13.83 -0.94 11.27
CA TYR A 30 -14.66 -0.78 12.45
C TYR A 30 -15.95 0.00 12.14
N GLY A 31 -17.02 -0.31 12.88
CA GLY A 31 -18.35 0.29 12.67
C GLY A 31 -19.21 -0.40 11.61
N MET A 32 -18.79 -1.57 11.11
CA MET A 32 -19.52 -2.34 10.09
C MET A 32 -20.54 -3.30 10.72
N ASP A 33 -21.59 -2.76 11.32
CA ASP A 33 -22.66 -3.52 11.99
C ASP A 33 -23.92 -3.74 11.13
N CYS A 34 -23.97 -3.11 9.96
CA CYS A 34 -25.14 -3.08 9.09
C CYS A 34 -24.80 -3.59 7.68
N ALA A 35 -25.45 -4.68 7.25
CA ALA A 35 -25.19 -5.32 5.95
C ALA A 35 -25.37 -4.39 4.73
N PRO A 36 -26.43 -3.57 4.65
CA PRO A 36 -26.53 -2.53 3.63
C PRO A 36 -25.37 -1.53 3.61
N CYS A 37 -24.87 -1.09 4.77
CA CYS A 37 -23.75 -0.15 4.85
C CYS A 37 -22.43 -0.80 4.38
N ALA A 38 -22.20 -2.07 4.74
CA ALA A 38 -21.06 -2.85 4.25
C ALA A 38 -21.08 -3.01 2.72
N TYR A 39 -22.26 -3.25 2.14
CA TYR A 39 -22.43 -3.31 0.69
C TYR A 39 -22.15 -1.95 0.01
N GLY A 40 -22.51 -0.84 0.68
CA GLY A 40 -22.12 0.51 0.29
C GLY A 40 -20.61 0.67 0.21
N LEU A 41 -19.89 0.27 1.26
CA LEU A 41 -18.43 0.29 1.29
C LEU A 41 -17.81 -0.54 0.16
N GLU A 42 -18.29 -1.77 -0.04
CA GLU A 42 -17.77 -2.64 -1.11
C GLU A 42 -17.93 -1.98 -2.49
N ARG A 43 -19.07 -1.32 -2.73
CA ARG A 43 -19.30 -0.56 -3.97
C ARG A 43 -18.40 0.67 -4.08
N GLY A 44 -18.08 1.35 -2.98
CA GLY A 44 -17.14 2.47 -2.96
C GLY A 44 -15.74 2.02 -3.34
N LEU A 45 -15.24 0.99 -2.67
CA LEU A 45 -13.92 0.38 -2.94
C LEU A 45 -13.82 -0.14 -4.38
N LYS A 46 -14.85 -0.82 -4.90
CA LYS A 46 -14.86 -1.31 -6.30
C LYS A 46 -14.74 -0.22 -7.37
N LYS A 47 -14.91 1.05 -7.03
CA LYS A 47 -14.74 2.18 -7.95
C LYS A 47 -13.34 2.77 -7.93
N MET A 48 -12.48 2.34 -7.01
CA MET A 48 -11.11 2.84 -6.93
C MET A 48 -10.26 2.24 -8.04
N ASP A 49 -9.59 3.09 -8.81
CA ASP A 49 -8.65 2.67 -9.83
C ASP A 49 -7.45 1.94 -9.19
N GLY A 50 -7.11 0.77 -9.73
CA GLY A 50 -6.04 -0.08 -9.21
C GLY A 50 -6.50 -1.25 -8.34
N LEU A 51 -7.79 -1.35 -7.99
CA LEU A 51 -8.38 -2.55 -7.39
C LEU A 51 -8.92 -3.49 -8.46
N GLN A 52 -8.53 -4.76 -8.39
CA GLN A 52 -9.01 -5.82 -9.28
C GLN A 52 -10.03 -6.73 -8.57
N GLU A 53 -9.82 -6.99 -7.30
CA GLU A 53 -10.69 -7.83 -6.47
C GLU A 53 -11.08 -7.06 -5.21
N VAL A 54 -12.36 -7.08 -4.85
CA VAL A 54 -12.86 -6.46 -3.62
C VAL A 54 -13.97 -7.32 -3.05
N ARG A 55 -13.85 -7.67 -1.78
CA ARG A 55 -14.88 -8.37 -1.00
C ARG A 55 -14.93 -7.81 0.42
N VAL A 56 -16.12 -7.45 0.89
CA VAL A 56 -16.31 -7.04 2.28
C VAL A 56 -16.97 -8.18 3.08
N SER A 57 -16.49 -8.41 4.30
CA SER A 57 -16.99 -9.45 5.20
C SER A 57 -17.35 -8.84 6.54
N LEU A 58 -18.65 -8.78 6.86
CA LEU A 58 -19.11 -8.34 8.18
C LEU A 58 -18.66 -9.29 9.29
N ASN A 59 -18.69 -10.60 9.01
CA ASN A 59 -18.32 -11.62 9.99
C ASN A 59 -16.85 -11.48 10.43
N ASP A 60 -15.97 -11.12 9.50
CA ASP A 60 -14.55 -10.94 9.80
C ASP A 60 -14.21 -9.50 10.22
N GLY A 61 -15.14 -8.56 10.05
CA GLY A 61 -14.88 -7.12 10.21
C GLY A 61 -13.80 -6.61 9.24
N LYS A 62 -13.73 -7.16 8.02
CA LYS A 62 -12.63 -6.90 7.07
C LYS A 62 -13.10 -6.62 5.65
N ALA A 63 -12.33 -5.78 4.95
CA ALA A 63 -12.36 -5.64 3.51
C ALA A 63 -11.11 -6.31 2.90
N TYR A 64 -11.32 -7.29 2.02
CA TYR A 64 -10.28 -8.00 1.30
C TYR A 64 -10.12 -7.41 -0.09
N MET A 65 -8.91 -7.02 -0.45
CA MET A 65 -8.62 -6.28 -1.68
C MET A 65 -7.40 -6.86 -2.39
N GLY A 66 -7.60 -7.28 -3.64
CA GLY A 66 -6.53 -7.61 -4.58
C GLY A 66 -6.29 -6.45 -5.52
N LEU A 67 -5.05 -5.98 -5.62
CA LEU A 67 -4.68 -4.86 -6.45
C LEU A 67 -4.22 -5.34 -7.83
N ALA A 68 -4.55 -4.58 -8.87
CA ALA A 68 -4.13 -4.87 -10.23
C ALA A 68 -2.60 -4.84 -10.36
N ALA A 69 -2.05 -5.56 -11.34
CA ALA A 69 -0.64 -5.41 -11.69
C ALA A 69 -0.37 -3.99 -12.22
N GLU A 70 0.82 -3.45 -11.90
CA GLU A 70 1.25 -2.11 -12.30
C GLU A 70 0.30 -0.99 -11.82
N ASN A 71 -0.22 -1.13 -10.60
CA ASN A 71 -1.09 -0.13 -9.99
C ASN A 71 -0.28 0.95 -9.25
N GLY A 72 -0.88 2.14 -9.10
CA GLY A 72 -0.34 3.24 -8.31
C GLY A 72 -1.05 3.45 -6.98
N LEU A 73 -1.85 2.49 -6.53
CA LEU A 73 -2.76 2.66 -5.40
C LEU A 73 -1.99 2.64 -4.08
N LYS A 74 -2.28 3.61 -3.24
CA LYS A 74 -1.68 3.79 -1.91
C LYS A 74 -2.58 3.19 -0.84
N LEU A 75 -1.99 2.62 0.21
CA LEU A 75 -2.75 2.17 1.38
C LEU A 75 -3.55 3.32 1.99
N ARG A 76 -2.96 4.52 2.05
CA ARG A 76 -3.65 5.73 2.54
C ARG A 76 -4.96 5.97 1.81
N SER A 77 -4.96 5.89 0.49
CA SER A 77 -6.15 6.12 -0.33
C SER A 77 -7.24 5.08 -0.08
N ILE A 78 -6.86 3.82 0.19
CA ILE A 78 -7.81 2.77 0.59
C ILE A 78 -8.45 3.14 1.94
N GLN A 79 -7.64 3.53 2.93
CA GLN A 79 -8.14 3.91 4.24
C GLN A 79 -8.99 5.20 4.22
N GLU A 80 -8.65 6.16 3.37
CA GLU A 80 -9.48 7.35 3.11
C GLU A 80 -10.85 6.98 2.54
N GLU A 81 -10.92 6.05 1.58
CA GLU A 81 -12.21 5.61 1.03
C GLU A 81 -13.04 4.87 2.10
N VAL A 82 -12.42 4.08 2.98
CA VAL A 82 -13.10 3.48 4.15
C VAL A 82 -13.68 4.57 5.05
N LYS A 83 -12.88 5.58 5.43
CA LYS A 83 -13.32 6.72 6.27
C LYS A 83 -14.44 7.52 5.62
N LYS A 84 -14.35 7.77 4.31
CA LYS A 84 -15.37 8.49 3.52
C LYS A 84 -16.71 7.75 3.45
N ASN A 85 -16.72 6.43 3.56
CA ASN A 85 -17.95 5.64 3.65
C ASN A 85 -18.51 5.51 5.08
N GLY A 86 -17.94 6.25 6.06
CA GLY A 86 -18.46 6.34 7.43
C GLY A 86 -17.92 5.30 8.40
N PHE A 87 -16.82 4.61 8.03
CA PHE A 87 -16.21 3.57 8.85
C PHE A 87 -14.81 3.98 9.33
N SER A 88 -14.24 3.25 10.28
CA SER A 88 -12.84 3.47 10.67
C SER A 88 -11.95 2.37 10.10
N ALA A 89 -10.92 2.75 9.36
CA ALA A 89 -9.82 1.85 9.03
C ALA A 89 -8.94 1.65 10.28
N LYS A 90 -8.66 0.39 10.63
CA LYS A 90 -7.76 0.01 11.73
C LYS A 90 -6.52 -0.68 11.16
N LYS A 91 -6.10 -1.81 11.75
CA LYS A 91 -4.97 -2.60 11.25
C LYS A 91 -5.25 -3.09 9.83
N ALA A 92 -4.24 -3.06 8.97
CA ALA A 92 -4.28 -3.73 7.68
C ALA A 92 -3.14 -4.74 7.59
N GLU A 93 -3.43 -5.88 7.00
CA GLU A 93 -2.40 -6.79 6.48
C GLU A 93 -2.16 -6.44 5.01
N VAL A 94 -0.91 -6.18 4.67
CA VAL A 94 -0.51 -5.75 3.32
C VAL A 94 0.53 -6.71 2.76
N THR A 95 0.38 -7.04 1.49
CA THR A 95 1.42 -7.69 0.68
C THR A 95 1.87 -6.69 -0.37
N LEU A 96 3.18 -6.50 -0.48
CA LEU A 96 3.77 -5.53 -1.41
C LEU A 96 5.11 -6.02 -1.94
N ILE A 97 5.44 -5.53 -3.13
CA ILE A 97 6.75 -5.66 -3.73
C ILE A 97 7.40 -4.29 -3.64
N GLY A 98 8.60 -4.20 -3.08
CA GLY A 98 9.28 -2.93 -2.92
C GLY A 98 10.79 -3.07 -2.85
N ASN A 99 11.49 -1.94 -2.95
CA ASN A 99 12.93 -1.88 -2.71
C ASN A 99 13.19 -1.75 -1.22
N ALA A 100 13.83 -2.76 -0.63
CA ALA A 100 14.32 -2.71 0.74
C ALA A 100 15.61 -1.89 0.78
N THR A 101 15.61 -0.82 1.59
CA THR A 101 16.77 0.02 1.86
C THR A 101 17.06 0.08 3.36
N LYS A 102 18.30 0.38 3.72
CA LYS A 102 18.70 0.55 5.12
C LYS A 102 19.40 1.89 5.28
N GLU A 103 18.79 2.79 6.03
CA GLU A 103 19.30 4.13 6.33
C GLU A 103 19.44 4.29 7.84
N ASP A 104 20.62 4.69 8.32
CA ASP A 104 20.92 4.88 9.74
C ASP A 104 20.55 3.70 10.65
N GLY A 105 20.66 2.47 10.12
CA GLY A 105 20.34 1.24 10.85
C GLY A 105 18.86 0.84 10.81
N GLN A 106 17.96 1.72 10.34
CA GLN A 106 16.54 1.44 10.16
C GLN A 106 16.25 0.90 8.76
N TRP A 107 15.41 -0.12 8.69
CA TRP A 107 14.97 -0.71 7.43
C TRP A 107 13.76 0.05 6.89
N TYR A 108 13.72 0.22 5.58
CA TYR A 108 12.59 0.77 4.86
C TYR A 108 12.26 -0.09 3.65
N ILE A 109 11.00 -0.07 3.27
CA ILE A 109 10.52 -0.71 2.03
C ILE A 109 9.85 0.39 1.19
N GLU A 110 10.39 0.61 0.02
CA GLU A 110 9.92 1.63 -0.93
C GLU A 110 9.13 0.99 -2.06
N THR A 111 7.88 1.40 -2.19
CA THR A 111 7.10 1.21 -3.40
C THR A 111 7.24 2.45 -4.28
N ALA A 112 6.67 2.44 -5.48
CA ALA A 112 6.68 3.62 -6.35
C ALA A 112 5.94 4.83 -5.76
N ASN A 113 5.04 4.61 -4.79
CA ASN A 113 4.08 5.62 -4.36
C ASN A 113 4.04 5.84 -2.83
N GLU A 114 4.60 4.92 -2.05
CA GLU A 114 4.63 4.93 -0.59
C GLU A 114 5.92 4.30 -0.05
N ARG A 115 6.33 4.76 1.12
CA ARG A 115 7.48 4.25 1.87
C ARG A 115 7.02 3.75 3.24
N PHE A 116 7.50 2.57 3.60
CA PHE A 116 7.17 1.89 4.85
C PHE A 116 8.44 1.77 5.69
N SER A 117 8.44 2.26 6.92
CA SER A 117 9.50 1.94 7.89
C SER A 117 9.21 0.57 8.50
N VAL A 118 10.21 -0.30 8.55
CA VAL A 118 10.06 -1.61 9.20
C VAL A 118 10.15 -1.43 10.71
N SER A 119 9.08 -1.82 11.41
CA SER A 119 8.99 -1.75 12.87
C SER A 119 10.02 -2.68 13.54
N GLN A 120 10.51 -2.26 14.70
CA GLN A 120 11.35 -3.06 15.59
C GLN A 120 10.61 -4.30 16.15
N ASP A 121 9.28 -4.29 16.13
CA ASP A 121 8.46 -5.44 16.53
C ASP A 121 8.50 -6.58 15.51
N THR A 122 9.13 -6.35 14.34
CA THR A 122 9.34 -7.39 13.34
C THR A 122 10.22 -8.51 13.90
N PRO A 123 9.83 -9.80 13.77
CA PRO A 123 10.64 -10.92 14.23
C PRO A 123 12.09 -10.86 13.72
N THR A 124 13.06 -11.04 14.62
CA THR A 124 14.49 -10.96 14.30
C THR A 124 14.90 -11.88 13.14
N ALA A 125 14.27 -13.04 13.02
CA ALA A 125 14.51 -13.98 11.92
C ALA A 125 14.16 -13.41 10.53
N LEU A 126 13.17 -12.51 10.44
CA LEU A 126 12.83 -11.80 9.21
C LEU A 126 13.80 -10.62 8.99
N LEU A 127 14.13 -9.87 10.05
CA LEU A 127 15.10 -8.77 9.98
C LEU A 127 16.48 -9.22 9.49
N GLN A 128 16.92 -10.43 9.84
CA GLN A 128 18.18 -11.03 9.38
C GLN A 128 18.13 -11.52 7.93
N LYS A 129 16.94 -11.81 7.40
CA LYS A 129 16.73 -12.23 6.01
C LYS A 129 16.58 -11.06 5.04
N LEU A 130 16.19 -9.88 5.53
CA LEU A 130 16.15 -8.67 4.73
C LEU A 130 17.53 -8.34 4.16
N THR A 131 17.57 -8.11 2.86
CA THR A 131 18.74 -7.63 2.13
C THR A 131 18.35 -6.41 1.32
N VAL A 132 19.32 -5.55 1.01
CA VAL A 132 19.07 -4.37 0.18
C VAL A 132 18.72 -4.83 -1.23
N GLY A 133 17.63 -4.31 -1.79
CA GLY A 133 17.14 -4.68 -3.11
C GLY A 133 15.64 -4.97 -3.15
N THR A 134 15.16 -5.48 -4.28
CA THR A 134 13.73 -5.79 -4.46
C THR A 134 13.32 -7.00 -3.62
N ALA A 135 12.24 -6.88 -2.85
CA ALA A 135 11.67 -7.95 -2.05
C ALA A 135 10.14 -7.96 -2.16
N SER A 136 9.55 -9.16 -2.15
CA SER A 136 8.11 -9.35 -1.91
C SER A 136 7.95 -9.65 -0.42
N ILE A 137 7.15 -8.83 0.26
CA ILE A 137 6.96 -8.91 1.70
C ILE A 137 5.49 -8.86 2.05
N SER A 138 5.15 -9.42 3.21
CA SER A 138 3.86 -9.21 3.85
C SER A 138 4.07 -8.76 5.29
N GLY A 139 3.16 -7.93 5.77
CA GLY A 139 3.21 -7.42 7.12
C GLY A 139 1.93 -6.74 7.55
N THR A 140 1.88 -6.38 8.82
CA THR A 140 0.77 -5.61 9.38
C THR A 140 1.19 -4.17 9.59
N VAL A 141 0.30 -3.27 9.21
CA VAL A 141 0.40 -1.82 9.40
C VAL A 141 -0.78 -1.39 10.24
N GLN A 142 -0.54 -0.47 11.16
CA GLN A 142 -1.57 0.05 12.06
C GLN A 142 -1.61 1.57 11.94
N ASP A 143 -2.80 2.11 11.66
CA ASP A 143 -3.06 3.55 11.70
C ASP A 143 -2.99 4.02 13.16
N GLU A 144 -2.32 5.15 13.40
CA GLU A 144 -2.41 5.84 14.69
C GLU A 144 -3.80 6.46 14.79
N GLU A 145 -4.47 6.29 15.94
CA GLU A 145 -5.84 6.75 16.13
C GLU A 145 -5.86 8.25 16.46
N ASP A 146 -5.36 9.08 15.53
CA ASP A 146 -5.18 10.54 15.68
C ASP A 146 -6.06 11.36 14.72
N ASP A 147 -7.09 10.72 14.13
CA ASP A 147 -7.95 11.23 13.06
C ASP A 147 -7.23 11.65 11.76
N ASN A 148 -5.91 11.50 11.68
CA ASN A 148 -5.09 11.90 10.54
C ASN A 148 -4.25 10.73 10.03
N LEU A 149 -4.70 10.11 8.93
CA LEU A 149 -3.96 9.04 8.27
C LEU A 149 -2.53 9.50 7.95
N SER A 150 -1.53 9.14 8.74
CA SER A 150 -0.16 9.59 8.48
C SER A 150 0.34 8.85 7.23
N GLY A 151 0.89 9.58 6.25
CA GLY A 151 1.44 8.98 5.03
C GLY A 151 2.76 8.24 5.27
N GLN A 152 3.04 7.89 6.52
CA GLN A 152 4.25 7.29 7.03
C GLN A 152 3.86 6.00 7.74
N TRP A 153 4.05 4.87 7.06
CA TRP A 153 3.60 3.58 7.56
C TRP A 153 4.70 2.88 8.34
N SER A 154 4.39 2.43 9.56
CA SER A 154 5.21 1.46 10.28
C SER A 154 4.68 0.05 10.02
N ILE A 155 5.46 -0.77 9.33
CA ILE A 155 5.10 -2.16 8.99
C ILE A 155 5.83 -3.16 9.87
N VAL A 156 5.09 -4.05 10.50
CA VAL A 156 5.62 -5.24 11.19
C VAL A 156 5.63 -6.38 10.19
N LEU A 157 6.80 -6.86 9.75
CA LEU A 157 6.84 -7.94 8.76
C LEU A 157 6.37 -9.25 9.36
N THR A 158 5.54 -9.96 8.62
CA THR A 158 5.05 -11.31 8.95
C THR A 158 5.64 -12.36 8.01
N LYS A 159 6.01 -11.97 6.78
CA LYS A 159 6.58 -12.85 5.76
C LYS A 159 7.49 -12.08 4.79
N ILE A 160 8.53 -12.75 4.31
CA ILE A 160 9.35 -12.35 3.15
C ILE A 160 9.33 -13.54 2.19
N GLU A 161 9.04 -13.31 0.91
CA GLU A 161 8.99 -14.36 -0.12
C GLU A 161 10.33 -14.59 -0.81
#